data_AF-A0AA36HKC8-F1
#
_entry.id   AF-A0AA36HKC8-F1
#
_cell.length_a   1.000
_cell.length_b   1.000
_cell.length_c   1.000
_cell.angle_alpha   90.00
_cell.angle_beta   90.00
_cell.angle_gamma   90.00
#
_symmetry.space_group_name_H-M   'P 1'
#
loop_
_entity.id
_entity.type
_entity.pdbx_description
1 polymer ?
#
loop_
_entity_poly.entity_id
_entity_poly.type
_entity_poly.pdbx_seq_one_letter_code
_entity_poly.pdbx_strand_id
1 'polypeptide(L)'
;MSDKSGATSGSSGATLSLDAKAAISWQDWRSWPVQRVLVTNVNVFALTSDTNPSRAIQSFHIRGEPFASGSMRYAFPATDGTVRFVFKVHKDSSHSTSSMTLADVQTQAYAKVFAQEFSQRFRVAPVQFLDVWAVELPKWNIAKHATLEPFVDGDFQKYTSNNGFISQEAELAEAFCHFSWCHSAGQLMVTDLQGFGSAVFTDPQIHCVKKDFFSRGNLGKSGMDQFFVGHCCNDICRSLQLKESPIQFAWETASMVSDCSGELSTRFASHGPLTCEYCNGFVTVRDQEYIDLIEEYQAVVCPSCKAKVKESIATTRCMTCNQPFKYSMYTISVKGSSVPPVCRSCEQGEVWRYVD
;
A
#
# COMPACT_ATOMS: atom_id res chain seq x y z
N MET A 1 9.99 4.80 64.59
CA MET A 1 8.62 4.23 64.70
C MET A 1 7.68 5.30 64.21
N SER A 2 7.01 5.18 63.06
CA SER A 2 6.73 3.96 62.28
C SER A 2 6.74 4.25 60.77
N ASP A 3 6.91 3.20 59.97
CA ASP A 3 7.05 3.27 58.50
C ASP A 3 5.82 3.79 57.74
N LYS A 4 6.08 4.45 56.61
CA LYS A 4 5.32 4.24 55.36
C LYS A 4 6.25 4.25 54.16
N SER A 5 6.45 3.06 53.59
CA SER A 5 7.15 2.84 52.33
C SER A 5 6.32 3.37 51.15
N GLY A 6 6.81 4.41 50.47
CA GLY A 6 6.28 4.87 49.18
C GLY A 6 6.93 4.10 48.03
N ALA A 7 6.23 3.13 47.46
CA ALA A 7 6.72 2.39 46.30
C ALA A 7 6.66 3.27 45.03
N THR A 8 7.81 3.65 44.49
CA THR A 8 7.93 4.30 43.19
C THR A 8 7.71 3.30 42.06
N SER A 9 6.48 3.18 41.57
CA SER A 9 6.18 2.41 40.35
C SER A 9 6.66 3.17 39.11
N GLY A 10 7.93 3.00 38.75
CA GLY A 10 8.48 3.52 37.51
C GLY A 10 7.85 2.83 36.30
N SER A 11 6.98 3.51 35.56
CA SER A 11 6.51 3.05 34.25
C SER A 11 7.65 3.18 33.25
N SER A 12 8.39 2.09 33.02
CA SER A 12 9.44 2.00 32.01
C SER A 12 8.85 1.95 30.59
N GLY A 13 8.24 3.06 30.17
CA GLY A 13 7.95 3.33 28.77
C GLY A 13 9.26 3.51 28.02
N ALA A 14 9.81 2.40 27.50
CA ALA A 14 10.99 2.43 26.66
C ALA A 14 10.67 3.27 25.41
N THR A 15 11.17 4.51 25.40
CA THR A 15 11.02 5.40 24.25
C THR A 15 11.91 4.85 23.15
N LEU A 16 11.30 4.29 22.10
CA LEU A 16 12.01 3.77 20.94
C LEU A 16 12.83 4.90 20.31
N SER A 17 14.16 4.81 20.43
CA SER A 17 15.08 5.71 19.73
C SER A 17 15.04 5.39 18.25
N LEU A 18 14.84 6.42 17.42
CA LEU A 18 15.17 6.33 16.00
C LEU A 18 16.69 6.33 15.85
N ASP A 19 17.22 5.39 15.09
CA ASP A 19 18.62 5.47 14.67
C ASP A 19 18.84 6.73 13.83
N ALA A 20 19.97 7.39 14.05
CA ALA A 20 20.33 8.62 13.36
C ALA A 20 20.71 8.36 11.88
N LYS A 21 19.69 8.20 11.02
CA LYS A 21 19.79 8.12 9.55
C LYS A 21 20.91 7.20 9.01
N ALA A 22 21.15 6.07 9.67
CA ALA A 22 22.02 5.03 9.11
C ALA A 22 21.29 4.31 7.96
N ALA A 23 21.97 4.11 6.83
CA ALA A 23 21.49 3.20 5.81
C ALA A 23 21.32 1.81 6.43
N ILE A 24 20.12 1.23 6.32
CA ILE A 24 19.79 -0.05 6.96
C ILE A 24 20.71 -1.13 6.38
N SER A 25 21.56 -1.74 7.20
CA SER A 25 22.36 -2.90 6.76
C SER A 25 21.46 -4.12 6.61
N TRP A 26 20.87 -4.24 5.42
CA TRP A 26 20.12 -5.42 5.02
C TRP A 26 21.02 -6.66 4.85
N GLN A 27 22.35 -6.56 4.91
CA GLN A 27 23.24 -7.72 4.81
C GLN A 27 23.29 -8.51 6.13
N ASP A 28 23.16 -7.82 7.25
CA ASP A 28 23.29 -8.38 8.61
C ASP A 28 21.97 -8.90 9.19
N TRP A 29 20.90 -9.05 8.38
CA TRP A 29 19.57 -9.46 8.86
C TRP A 29 19.55 -10.76 9.66
N ARG A 30 20.53 -11.65 9.43
CA ARG A 30 20.71 -12.90 10.18
C ARG A 30 20.97 -12.69 11.68
N SER A 31 21.44 -11.50 12.06
CA SER A 31 21.60 -11.08 13.46
C SER A 31 20.29 -10.57 14.09
N TRP A 32 19.29 -10.21 13.27
CA TRP A 32 18.01 -9.70 13.77
C TRP A 32 17.14 -10.85 14.32
N PRO A 33 16.41 -10.64 15.43
CA PRO A 33 15.54 -11.67 16.01
C PRO A 33 14.48 -12.20 15.03
N VAL A 34 14.36 -13.53 14.96
CA VAL A 34 13.26 -14.18 14.25
C VAL A 34 11.97 -14.07 15.06
N GLN A 35 10.96 -13.45 14.47
CA GLN A 35 9.60 -13.41 15.00
C GLN A 35 8.69 -14.33 14.18
N ARG A 36 7.83 -15.10 14.87
CA ARG A 36 6.71 -15.77 14.22
C ARG A 36 5.54 -14.81 14.15
N VAL A 37 5.06 -14.59 12.94
CA VAL A 37 4.04 -13.60 12.60
C VAL A 37 2.85 -14.31 12.00
N LEU A 38 1.66 -13.94 12.42
CA LEU A 38 0.42 -14.43 11.85
C LEU A 38 -0.08 -13.40 10.84
N VAL A 39 0.05 -13.71 9.56
CA VAL A 39 -0.28 -12.82 8.45
C VAL A 39 -1.75 -13.01 8.08
N THR A 40 -2.51 -11.92 8.07
CA THR A 40 -3.92 -11.89 7.66
C THR A 40 -4.06 -11.11 6.37
N ASN A 41 -4.38 -11.81 5.28
CA ASN A 41 -4.67 -11.19 4.00
C ASN A 41 -6.09 -10.60 4.03
N VAL A 42 -6.23 -9.30 3.77
CA VAL A 42 -7.51 -8.61 3.66
C VAL A 42 -7.73 -8.23 2.20
N ASN A 43 -8.47 -9.06 1.47
CA ASN A 43 -8.87 -8.75 0.10
C ASN A 43 -10.09 -7.82 0.11
N VAL A 44 -10.11 -6.79 -0.75
CA VAL A 44 -11.20 -5.79 -0.81
C VAL A 44 -12.56 -6.44 -1.10
N PHE A 45 -12.57 -7.48 -1.94
CA PHE A 45 -13.75 -8.29 -2.26
C PHE A 45 -14.30 -9.10 -1.07
N ALA A 46 -13.54 -9.27 0.01
CA ALA A 46 -13.98 -9.92 1.24
C ALA A 46 -14.61 -8.95 2.27
N LEU A 47 -14.79 -7.66 1.92
CA LEU A 47 -15.55 -6.71 2.73
C LEU A 47 -17.03 -7.07 2.87
N THR A 48 -17.52 -8.03 2.09
CA THR A 48 -18.81 -8.72 2.33
C THR A 48 -18.56 -10.20 2.65
N SER A 49 -18.56 -10.51 3.95
CA SER A 49 -18.75 -11.87 4.50
C SER A 49 -17.85 -12.99 3.95
N ASP A 50 -16.53 -12.82 3.98
CA ASP A 50 -15.65 -13.98 4.19
C ASP A 50 -15.23 -14.02 5.67
N THR A 51 -15.81 -14.93 6.43
CA THR A 51 -15.71 -14.96 7.90
C THR A 51 -14.46 -15.67 8.42
N ASN A 52 -13.55 -16.11 7.52
CA ASN A 52 -12.35 -16.82 7.94
C ASN A 52 -11.14 -16.49 7.03
N PRO A 53 -10.52 -15.30 7.17
CA PRO A 53 -9.31 -14.99 6.42
C PRO A 53 -8.23 -16.02 6.76
N SER A 54 -7.64 -16.63 5.74
CA SER A 54 -6.63 -17.68 5.87
C SER A 54 -5.35 -17.13 6.51
N ARG A 55 -5.29 -17.24 7.84
CA ARG A 55 -4.15 -16.82 8.67
C ARG A 55 -2.94 -17.72 8.43
N ALA A 56 -1.96 -17.24 7.68
CA ALA A 56 -0.69 -17.94 7.47
C ALA A 56 0.30 -17.63 8.59
N ILE A 57 0.92 -18.65 9.21
CA ILE A 57 2.05 -18.44 10.12
C ILE A 57 3.32 -18.36 9.28
N GLN A 58 3.94 -17.18 9.28
CA GLN A 58 5.22 -16.92 8.61
C GLN A 58 6.29 -16.56 9.65
N SER A 59 7.56 -16.60 9.26
CA SER A 59 8.68 -16.22 10.13
C SER A 59 9.49 -15.12 9.46
N PHE A 60 9.66 -14.00 10.16
CA PHE A 60 10.42 -12.84 9.68
C PHE A 60 11.56 -12.54 10.65
N HIS A 61 12.73 -12.21 10.13
CA HIS A 61 13.75 -11.48 10.86
C HIS A 61 13.27 -10.03 10.97
N ILE A 62 12.93 -9.58 12.19
CA ILE A 62 12.43 -8.22 12.45
C ILE A 62 13.45 -7.51 13.34
N ARG A 63 13.89 -6.34 12.91
CA ARG A 63 14.82 -5.52 13.69
C ARG A 63 14.13 -4.91 14.91
N GLY A 64 14.86 -4.78 16.03
CA GLY A 64 14.34 -4.16 17.27
C GLY A 64 14.17 -2.64 17.19
N GLU A 65 14.92 -1.97 16.32
CA GLU A 65 14.95 -0.51 16.19
C GLU A 65 14.20 -0.04 14.93
N PRO A 66 13.35 1.00 15.03
CA PRO A 66 12.70 1.60 13.86
C PRO A 66 13.68 2.48 13.08
N PHE A 67 13.57 2.45 11.74
CA PHE A 67 14.40 3.29 10.85
C PHE A 67 13.74 4.63 10.50
N ALA A 68 12.42 4.72 10.65
CA ALA A 68 11.64 5.92 10.38
C ALA A 68 10.42 6.01 11.31
N SER A 69 9.83 7.21 11.42
CA SER A 69 8.53 7.38 12.07
C SER A 69 7.73 8.51 11.42
N GLY A 70 6.43 8.28 11.21
CA GLY A 70 5.47 9.32 10.88
C GLY A 70 4.83 9.94 12.12
N SER A 71 3.71 10.63 11.95
CA SER A 71 2.91 11.16 13.06
C SER A 71 2.37 10.05 13.98
N MET A 72 1.78 9.00 13.39
CA MET A 72 1.06 7.95 14.14
C MET A 72 1.83 6.64 14.33
N ARG A 73 2.79 6.33 13.46
CA ARG A 73 3.45 5.01 13.39
C ARG A 73 4.98 5.09 13.36
N TYR A 74 5.63 4.07 13.91
CA TYR A 74 7.05 3.73 13.69
C TYR A 74 7.15 2.71 12.54
N ALA A 75 8.24 2.75 11.77
CA ALA A 75 8.53 1.80 10.69
C ALA A 75 9.79 0.99 11.02
N PHE A 76 9.66 -0.34 11.01
CA PHE A 76 10.72 -1.30 11.34
C PHE A 76 11.08 -2.13 10.10
N PRO A 77 12.38 -2.35 9.81
CA PRO A 77 12.79 -3.21 8.72
C PRO A 77 12.62 -4.69 9.09
N ALA A 78 12.17 -5.49 8.13
CA ALA A 78 12.04 -6.93 8.28
C ALA A 78 12.31 -7.68 6.98
N THR A 79 12.63 -8.98 7.08
CA THR A 79 12.78 -9.87 5.92
C THR A 79 12.40 -11.30 6.27
N ASP A 80 11.85 -12.04 5.31
CA ASP A 80 11.69 -13.50 5.37
C ASP A 80 12.99 -14.26 5.01
N GLY A 81 14.06 -13.52 4.70
CA GLY A 81 15.35 -14.02 4.19
C GLY A 81 15.51 -13.92 2.67
N THR A 82 14.44 -13.58 1.94
CA THR A 82 14.39 -13.47 0.46
C THR A 82 13.97 -12.06 0.00
N VAL A 83 12.92 -11.50 0.60
CA VAL A 83 12.32 -10.22 0.27
C VAL A 83 12.37 -9.29 1.49
N ARG A 84 12.43 -7.98 1.25
CA ARG A 84 12.48 -6.94 2.28
C ARG A 84 11.09 -6.35 2.49
N PHE A 85 10.76 -6.07 3.74
CA PHE A 85 9.45 -5.61 4.19
C PHE A 85 9.60 -4.52 5.25
N VAL A 86 8.51 -3.79 5.48
CA VAL A 86 8.36 -2.79 6.54
C VAL A 86 7.18 -3.18 7.44
N PHE A 87 7.45 -3.33 8.74
CA PHE A 87 6.40 -3.39 9.76
C PHE A 87 6.10 -1.98 10.27
N LYS A 88 4.85 -1.56 10.20
CA LYS A 88 4.38 -0.27 10.72
C LYS A 88 3.54 -0.46 11.98
N VAL A 89 4.01 0.10 13.08
CA VAL A 89 3.46 -0.06 14.44
C VAL A 89 2.96 1.28 14.96
N HIS A 90 1.75 1.33 15.50
CA HIS A 90 1.20 2.55 16.11
C HIS A 90 1.98 2.97 17.36
N LYS A 91 2.24 4.27 17.49
CA LYS A 91 3.00 4.88 18.61
C LYS A 91 2.25 4.82 19.94
N ASP A 92 0.92 4.72 19.90
CA ASP A 92 0.05 4.64 21.07
C ASP A 92 0.10 3.22 21.67
N SER A 93 0.87 3.08 22.75
CA SER A 93 1.08 1.79 23.42
C SER A 93 -0.11 1.29 24.24
N SER A 94 -1.14 2.13 24.45
CA SER A 94 -2.33 1.72 25.22
C SER A 94 -3.16 0.67 24.45
N HIS A 95 -3.29 0.88 23.13
CA HIS A 95 -4.23 0.16 22.28
C HIS A 95 -3.73 0.05 20.84
N SER A 96 -2.60 -0.63 20.61
CA SER A 96 -2.33 -1.24 19.29
C SER A 96 -3.32 -2.39 19.08
N THR A 97 -4.55 -2.04 18.71
CA THR A 97 -5.65 -2.98 18.48
C THR A 97 -5.65 -3.47 17.04
N SER A 98 -6.06 -4.72 16.87
CA SER A 98 -6.35 -5.31 15.56
C SER A 98 -7.30 -4.43 14.73
N SER A 99 -8.26 -3.76 15.38
CA SER A 99 -9.19 -2.82 14.71
C SER A 99 -8.49 -1.64 14.03
N MET A 100 -7.43 -1.06 14.61
CA MET A 100 -6.70 0.04 13.98
C MET A 100 -5.91 -0.45 12.76
N THR A 101 -5.20 -1.57 12.89
CA THR A 101 -4.46 -2.16 11.77
C THR A 101 -5.37 -2.65 10.64
N LEU A 102 -6.58 -3.12 10.97
CA LEU A 102 -7.59 -3.48 9.98
C LEU A 102 -8.15 -2.23 9.28
N ALA A 103 -8.41 -1.13 10.01
CA ALA A 103 -8.87 0.12 9.42
C ALA A 103 -7.81 0.76 8.49
N ASP A 104 -6.52 0.66 8.82
CA ASP A 104 -5.42 1.10 7.95
C ASP A 104 -5.41 0.29 6.65
N VAL A 105 -5.47 -1.05 6.73
CA VAL A 105 -5.49 -1.93 5.54
C VAL A 105 -6.75 -1.75 4.71
N GLN A 106 -7.91 -1.53 5.34
CA GLN A 106 -9.15 -1.16 4.64
C GLN A 106 -8.99 0.16 3.90
N THR A 107 -8.35 1.16 4.50
CA THR A 107 -8.10 2.47 3.86
C THR A 107 -7.22 2.31 2.62
N GLN A 108 -6.14 1.53 2.71
CA GLN A 108 -5.26 1.18 1.57
C GLN A 108 -6.03 0.41 0.48
N ALA A 109 -6.88 -0.54 0.87
CA ALA A 109 -7.71 -1.33 -0.03
C ALA A 109 -8.67 -0.47 -0.87
N TYR A 110 -9.39 0.48 -0.25
CA TYR A 110 -10.24 1.43 -0.97
C TYR A 110 -9.42 2.35 -1.90
N ALA A 111 -8.27 2.84 -1.46
CA ALA A 111 -7.39 3.67 -2.28
C ALA A 111 -6.85 2.92 -3.52
N LYS A 112 -6.55 1.61 -3.38
CA LYS A 112 -6.12 0.75 -4.50
C LYS A 112 -7.23 0.59 -5.55
N VAL A 113 -8.49 0.46 -5.15
CA VAL A 113 -9.63 0.42 -6.09
C VAL A 113 -9.76 1.75 -6.84
N PHE A 114 -9.68 2.90 -6.14
CA PHE A 114 -9.66 4.19 -6.82
C PHE A 114 -8.48 4.33 -7.80
N ALA A 115 -7.29 3.83 -7.46
CA ALA A 115 -6.11 3.88 -8.32
C ALA A 115 -6.27 3.04 -9.60
N GLN A 116 -6.95 1.88 -9.52
CA GLN A 116 -7.31 1.09 -10.70
C GLN A 116 -8.29 1.84 -11.61
N GLU A 117 -9.37 2.39 -11.03
CA GLU A 117 -10.36 3.20 -11.75
C GLU A 117 -9.77 4.47 -12.38
N PHE A 118 -8.82 5.12 -11.70
CA PHE A 118 -8.08 6.26 -12.22
C PHE A 118 -7.19 5.85 -13.40
N SER A 119 -6.38 4.81 -13.22
CA SER A 119 -5.44 4.31 -14.22
C SER A 119 -6.12 3.86 -15.52
N GLN A 120 -7.35 3.35 -15.44
CA GLN A 120 -8.15 3.01 -16.63
C GLN A 120 -8.53 4.23 -17.47
N ARG A 121 -8.76 5.38 -16.83
CA ARG A 121 -9.19 6.63 -17.48
C ARG A 121 -8.01 7.55 -17.82
N PHE A 122 -6.94 7.53 -17.02
CA PHE A 122 -5.69 8.24 -17.26
C PHE A 122 -4.52 7.27 -17.46
N ARG A 123 -4.55 6.55 -18.58
CA ARG A 123 -3.53 5.54 -18.96
C ARG A 123 -2.12 6.12 -19.19
N VAL A 124 -1.99 7.44 -19.29
CA VAL A 124 -0.72 8.12 -19.54
C VAL A 124 0.23 8.04 -18.33
N ALA A 125 -0.31 8.17 -17.11
CA ALA A 125 0.45 7.99 -15.87
C ALA A 125 -0.38 7.13 -14.89
N PRO A 126 -0.19 5.79 -14.90
CA PRO A 126 -0.66 4.88 -13.85
C PRO A 126 -0.53 5.43 -12.43
N VAL A 127 -1.43 4.99 -11.54
CA VAL A 127 -1.23 5.07 -10.09
C VAL A 127 -1.30 3.67 -9.49
N GLN A 128 -0.37 3.35 -8.59
CA GLN A 128 -0.33 2.08 -7.86
C GLN A 128 -0.25 2.33 -6.35
N PHE A 129 -1.00 1.57 -5.57
CA PHE A 129 -0.77 1.44 -4.13
C PHE A 129 -0.05 0.13 -3.82
N LEU A 130 0.89 0.18 -2.88
CA LEU A 130 1.53 -1.02 -2.33
C LEU A 130 0.50 -1.94 -1.66
N ASP A 131 0.74 -3.25 -1.73
CA ASP A 131 -0.01 -4.23 -0.94
C ASP A 131 0.31 -4.07 0.55
N VAL A 132 -0.72 -4.17 1.41
CA VAL A 132 -0.57 -4.06 2.87
C VAL A 132 -1.40 -5.13 3.56
N TRP A 133 -0.83 -5.73 4.60
CA TRP A 133 -1.43 -6.82 5.37
C TRP A 133 -1.60 -6.44 6.84
N ALA A 134 -2.67 -6.91 7.46
CA ALA A 134 -2.84 -6.82 8.91
C ALA A 134 -2.17 -8.04 9.55
N VAL A 135 -1.31 -7.81 10.55
CA VAL A 135 -0.50 -8.90 11.13
C VAL A 135 -0.56 -8.91 12.65
N GLU A 136 -0.60 -10.12 13.21
CA GLU A 136 -0.55 -10.37 14.66
C GLU A 136 0.84 -10.93 15.03
N LEU A 137 1.43 -10.37 16.08
CA LEU A 137 2.83 -10.54 16.50
C LEU A 137 2.90 -11.07 17.94
N PRO A 138 2.40 -12.29 18.21
CA PRO A 138 2.15 -12.78 19.58
C PRO A 138 3.42 -12.96 20.44
N LYS A 139 4.61 -12.99 19.82
CA LYS A 139 5.90 -13.19 20.50
C LYS A 139 6.80 -11.95 20.50
N TRP A 140 6.42 -10.87 19.82
CA TRP A 140 7.24 -9.68 19.76
C TRP A 140 6.94 -8.76 20.95
N ASN A 141 7.97 -8.37 21.68
CA ASN A 141 7.85 -7.57 22.90
C ASN A 141 7.56 -6.08 22.63
N ILE A 142 7.67 -5.62 21.38
CA ILE A 142 7.43 -4.24 20.97
C ILE A 142 5.94 -4.00 20.66
N ALA A 143 5.29 -4.91 19.92
CA ALA A 143 3.91 -4.75 19.49
C ALA A 143 3.20 -6.08 19.23
N LYS A 144 1.90 -6.13 19.53
CA LYS A 144 1.03 -7.30 19.25
C LYS A 144 0.36 -7.25 17.89
N HIS A 145 0.16 -6.07 17.32
CA HIS A 145 -0.41 -5.88 15.99
C HIS A 145 0.42 -4.85 15.22
N ALA A 146 0.49 -5.04 13.91
CA ALA A 146 1.10 -4.10 12.98
C ALA A 146 0.38 -4.13 11.62
N THR A 147 0.75 -3.18 10.76
CA THR A 147 0.60 -3.35 9.31
C THR A 147 1.93 -3.79 8.73
N LEU A 148 1.90 -4.65 7.71
CA LEU A 148 3.06 -5.13 6.97
C LEU A 148 2.92 -4.66 5.52
N GLU A 149 3.98 -4.10 4.96
CA GLU A 149 4.07 -3.75 3.54
C GLU A 149 5.44 -4.18 2.97
N PRO A 150 5.60 -4.27 1.63
CA PRO A 150 6.90 -4.45 1.02
C PRO A 150 7.82 -3.24 1.22
N PHE A 151 9.12 -3.49 1.33
CA PHE A 151 10.12 -2.42 1.26
C PHE A 151 10.42 -2.07 -0.20
N VAL A 152 10.43 -0.78 -0.52
CA VAL A 152 10.81 -0.24 -1.82
C VAL A 152 12.10 0.57 -1.66
N ASP A 153 13.09 0.34 -2.52
CA ASP A 153 14.27 1.21 -2.60
C ASP A 153 13.91 2.49 -3.37
N GLY A 154 14.21 3.65 -2.79
CA GLY A 154 14.02 4.94 -3.44
C GLY A 154 13.80 6.06 -2.43
N ASP A 155 13.73 7.28 -2.94
CA ASP A 155 13.39 8.44 -2.12
C ASP A 155 11.89 8.43 -1.80
N PHE A 156 11.57 8.53 -0.51
CA PHE A 156 10.19 8.62 -0.03
C PHE A 156 9.74 10.09 0.00
N GLN A 157 8.76 10.43 -0.82
CA GLN A 157 8.20 11.79 -0.93
C GLN A 157 6.74 11.81 -0.49
N LYS A 158 6.32 12.95 0.06
CA LYS A 158 4.92 13.26 0.40
C LYS A 158 4.40 14.35 -0.53
N TYR A 159 3.37 14.03 -1.29
CA TYR A 159 2.77 14.89 -2.31
C TYR A 159 1.56 15.65 -1.80
N THR A 160 0.67 14.98 -1.06
CA THR A 160 -0.46 15.61 -0.38
C THR A 160 -0.53 15.20 1.08
N SER A 161 -1.34 15.89 1.86
CA SER A 161 -1.64 15.56 3.26
C SER A 161 -3.14 15.31 3.46
N ASN A 162 -3.50 14.80 4.64
CA ASN A 162 -4.89 14.76 5.10
C ASN A 162 -5.39 16.09 5.69
N ASN A 163 -4.66 17.21 5.54
CA ASN A 163 -5.01 18.52 6.10
C ASN A 163 -4.60 19.72 5.22
N GLY A 164 -4.67 19.55 3.88
CA GLY A 164 -4.58 20.65 2.92
C GLY A 164 -3.18 21.05 2.41
N PHE A 165 -2.09 20.48 2.93
CA PHE A 165 -0.78 20.57 2.27
C PHE A 165 -0.77 19.81 0.94
N ILE A 166 -0.21 20.45 -0.10
CA ILE A 166 0.04 19.96 -1.46
C ILE A 166 1.47 20.42 -1.83
N SER A 167 2.31 19.53 -2.37
CA SER A 167 3.67 19.85 -2.84
C SER A 167 3.69 20.38 -4.27
N GLN A 168 4.79 21.01 -4.71
CA GLN A 168 4.93 21.50 -6.09
C GLN A 168 4.96 20.35 -7.12
N GLU A 169 5.43 19.16 -6.70
CA GLU A 169 5.54 17.96 -7.52
C GLU A 169 4.25 17.10 -7.49
N ALA A 170 3.12 17.64 -7.00
CA ALA A 170 1.91 16.87 -6.71
C ALA A 170 0.93 16.72 -7.90
N GLU A 171 1.26 17.12 -9.13
CA GLU A 171 0.30 17.19 -10.26
C GLU A 171 -0.53 15.90 -10.45
N LEU A 172 0.11 14.73 -10.47
CA LEU A 172 -0.61 13.43 -10.56
C LEU A 172 -1.39 13.10 -9.28
N ALA A 173 -0.84 13.46 -8.12
CA ALA A 173 -1.40 13.17 -6.81
C ALA A 173 -2.66 14.01 -6.52
N GLU A 174 -2.64 15.32 -6.77
CA GLU A 174 -3.81 16.20 -6.58
C GLU A 174 -4.93 15.86 -7.57
N ALA A 175 -4.59 15.48 -8.81
CA ALA A 175 -5.56 14.99 -9.79
C ALA A 175 -6.20 13.67 -9.34
N PHE A 176 -5.43 12.77 -8.72
CA PHE A 176 -5.95 11.53 -8.12
C PHE A 176 -6.86 11.80 -6.90
N CYS A 177 -6.47 12.73 -6.02
CA CYS A 177 -7.32 13.20 -4.91
C CYS A 177 -8.67 13.71 -5.44
N HIS A 178 -8.65 14.64 -6.40
CA HIS A 178 -9.85 15.22 -7.03
C HIS A 178 -10.69 14.14 -7.74
N PHE A 179 -10.06 13.23 -8.49
CA PHE A 179 -10.74 12.12 -9.14
C PHE A 179 -11.52 11.25 -8.16
N SER A 180 -10.92 10.86 -7.03
CA SER A 180 -11.58 10.00 -6.04
C SER A 180 -12.83 10.67 -5.44
N TRP A 181 -12.80 12.00 -5.29
CA TRP A 181 -13.95 12.79 -4.87
C TRP A 181 -15.04 12.86 -5.94
N CYS A 182 -14.69 13.17 -7.19
CA CYS A 182 -15.67 13.17 -8.28
C CYS A 182 -16.30 11.79 -8.49
N HIS A 183 -15.49 10.74 -8.54
CA HIS A 183 -15.94 9.38 -8.82
C HIS A 183 -16.84 8.81 -7.71
N SER A 184 -16.60 9.19 -6.46
CA SER A 184 -17.47 8.82 -5.32
C SER A 184 -18.68 9.73 -5.12
N ALA A 185 -18.99 10.64 -6.07
CA ALA A 185 -20.04 11.66 -5.93
C ALA A 185 -19.91 12.49 -4.64
N GLY A 186 -18.67 12.83 -4.28
CA GLY A 186 -18.30 13.62 -3.11
C GLY A 186 -18.46 12.93 -1.76
N GLN A 187 -18.66 11.60 -1.73
CA GLN A 187 -18.80 10.84 -0.49
C GLN A 187 -17.46 10.50 0.18
N LEU A 188 -16.41 10.28 -0.63
CA LEU A 188 -15.07 9.87 -0.24
C LEU A 188 -14.01 10.74 -0.92
N MET A 189 -12.83 10.89 -0.32
CA MET A 189 -11.66 11.47 -0.98
C MET A 189 -10.40 10.79 -0.44
N VAL A 190 -9.58 10.23 -1.33
CA VAL A 190 -8.24 9.73 -1.00
C VAL A 190 -7.30 10.94 -0.89
N THR A 191 -6.47 10.96 0.15
CA THR A 191 -5.57 12.04 0.56
C THR A 191 -4.31 11.44 1.21
N ASP A 192 -3.40 12.28 1.71
CA ASP A 192 -2.14 11.85 2.33
C ASP A 192 -1.24 11.04 1.37
N LEU A 193 -1.23 11.42 0.09
CA LEU A 193 -0.50 10.69 -0.95
C LEU A 193 1.00 10.85 -0.75
N GLN A 194 1.67 9.73 -0.50
CA GLN A 194 3.08 9.63 -0.17
C GLN A 194 3.60 8.26 -0.61
N GLY A 195 4.87 8.18 -0.97
CA GLY A 195 5.47 6.96 -1.52
C GLY A 195 6.73 7.24 -2.32
N PHE A 196 6.92 6.49 -3.41
CA PHE A 196 8.19 6.38 -4.13
C PHE A 196 8.02 6.71 -5.61
N GLY A 197 8.74 7.72 -6.09
CA GLY A 197 8.46 8.31 -7.40
C GLY A 197 7.05 8.93 -7.47
N SER A 198 6.66 9.42 -8.64
CA SER A 198 5.41 10.18 -8.83
C SER A 198 4.11 9.37 -8.75
N ALA A 199 4.18 8.02 -8.76
CA ALA A 199 3.05 7.15 -9.09
C ALA A 199 2.81 5.96 -8.13
N VAL A 200 3.76 5.63 -7.25
CA VAL A 200 3.65 4.48 -6.34
C VAL A 200 3.47 4.96 -4.91
N PHE A 201 2.28 4.77 -4.35
CA PHE A 201 1.89 5.30 -3.05
C PHE A 201 1.69 4.23 -1.97
N THR A 202 1.77 4.63 -0.71
CA THR A 202 1.37 3.82 0.46
C THR A 202 0.90 4.73 1.60
N ASP A 203 0.28 4.16 2.64
CA ASP A 203 -0.30 4.90 3.77
C ASP A 203 -1.24 6.06 3.37
N PRO A 204 -2.23 5.87 2.47
CA PRO A 204 -3.21 6.91 2.18
C PRO A 204 -4.11 7.16 3.39
N GLN A 205 -4.77 8.32 3.38
CA GLN A 205 -5.93 8.59 4.22
C GLN A 205 -7.18 8.77 3.38
N ILE A 206 -8.34 8.41 3.92
CA ILE A 206 -9.62 8.67 3.29
C ILE A 206 -10.44 9.61 4.16
N HIS A 207 -10.84 10.74 3.59
CA HIS A 207 -11.92 11.54 4.13
C HIS A 207 -13.25 10.95 3.68
N CYS A 208 -14.20 10.84 4.60
CA CYS A 208 -15.54 10.33 4.33
C CYS A 208 -16.58 11.24 4.99
N VAL A 209 -17.70 11.50 4.31
CA VAL A 209 -18.81 12.28 4.88
C VAL A 209 -19.37 11.66 6.17
N LYS A 210 -19.21 10.33 6.35
CA LYS A 210 -19.44 9.62 7.61
C LYS A 210 -18.14 9.59 8.42
N LYS A 211 -18.09 10.34 9.53
CA LYS A 211 -16.87 10.47 10.36
C LYS A 211 -16.43 9.19 11.06
N ASP A 212 -17.36 8.27 11.32
CA ASP A 212 -17.09 7.01 12.05
C ASP A 212 -16.50 5.90 11.16
N PHE A 213 -16.25 6.18 9.88
CA PHE A 213 -15.60 5.28 8.93
C PHE A 213 -14.10 5.63 8.78
N PHE A 214 -13.28 4.64 8.43
CA PHE A 214 -11.82 4.75 8.24
C PHE A 214 -11.03 5.08 9.52
N SER A 215 -9.75 5.42 9.36
CA SER A 215 -8.81 5.68 10.47
C SER A 215 -9.07 7.03 11.17
N ARG A 216 -8.34 7.31 12.26
CA ARG A 216 -8.30 8.62 12.94
C ARG A 216 -7.91 9.79 12.01
N GLY A 217 -7.36 9.53 10.82
CA GLY A 217 -7.06 10.54 9.79
C GLY A 217 -8.27 11.10 9.03
N ASN A 218 -9.47 10.53 9.20
CA ASN A 218 -10.69 11.00 8.56
C ASN A 218 -11.21 12.31 9.18
N LEU A 219 -10.82 13.45 8.58
CA LEU A 219 -11.35 14.78 8.94
C LEU A 219 -12.72 15.10 8.31
N GLY A 220 -13.31 14.14 7.58
CA GLY A 220 -14.57 14.26 6.86
C GLY A 220 -14.60 15.41 5.86
N LYS A 221 -15.78 16.02 5.67
CA LYS A 221 -15.96 17.14 4.73
C LYS A 221 -14.97 18.29 4.99
N SER A 222 -14.60 18.58 6.24
CA SER A 222 -13.65 19.67 6.52
C SER A 222 -12.26 19.41 5.96
N GLY A 223 -11.80 18.16 5.91
CA GLY A 223 -10.54 17.79 5.25
C GLY A 223 -10.65 17.89 3.72
N MET A 224 -11.78 17.45 3.15
CA MET A 224 -12.06 17.62 1.72
C MET A 224 -12.08 19.11 1.33
N ASP A 225 -12.66 19.95 2.19
CA ASP A 225 -12.74 21.39 1.97
C ASP A 225 -11.35 22.04 2.06
N GLN A 226 -10.50 21.61 3.01
CA GLN A 226 -9.10 22.05 3.10
C GLN A 226 -8.27 21.67 1.86
N PHE A 227 -8.49 20.48 1.29
CA PHE A 227 -7.89 20.11 0.01
C PHE A 227 -8.34 21.06 -1.11
N PHE A 228 -9.65 21.27 -1.29
CA PHE A 228 -10.15 22.11 -2.39
C PHE A 228 -9.82 23.60 -2.26
N VAL A 229 -9.53 24.10 -1.05
CA VAL A 229 -9.01 25.46 -0.84
C VAL A 229 -7.60 25.64 -1.42
N GLY A 230 -6.76 24.61 -1.38
CA GLY A 230 -5.40 24.62 -1.94
C GLY A 230 -5.30 24.08 -3.37
N HIS A 231 -6.24 23.22 -3.79
CA HIS A 231 -6.25 22.56 -5.10
C HIS A 231 -6.56 23.53 -6.23
N CYS A 232 -5.81 23.40 -7.33
CA CYS A 232 -6.10 24.05 -8.60
C CYS A 232 -6.15 22.97 -9.68
N CYS A 233 -7.26 22.85 -10.42
CA CYS A 233 -7.34 21.90 -11.53
C CYS A 233 -6.15 22.07 -12.48
N ASN A 234 -5.39 20.99 -12.67
CA ASN A 234 -4.28 20.90 -13.61
C ASN A 234 -4.72 20.26 -14.95
N ASP A 235 -3.76 19.99 -15.83
CA ASP A 235 -4.06 19.43 -17.17
C ASP A 235 -4.61 18.00 -17.08
N ILE A 236 -4.24 17.23 -16.06
CA ILE A 236 -4.78 15.89 -15.79
C ILE A 236 -6.26 16.01 -15.38
N CYS A 237 -6.59 16.88 -14.42
CA CYS A 237 -7.98 17.16 -14.02
C CYS A 237 -8.86 17.57 -15.20
N ARG A 238 -8.33 18.42 -16.09
CA ARG A 238 -9.01 18.87 -17.32
C ARG A 238 -9.22 17.72 -18.30
N SER A 239 -8.18 16.91 -18.55
CA SER A 239 -8.27 15.76 -19.47
C SER A 239 -9.30 14.71 -19.03
N LEU A 240 -9.42 14.50 -17.72
CA LEU A 240 -10.42 13.64 -17.09
C LEU A 240 -11.81 14.28 -16.93
N GLN A 241 -11.99 15.54 -17.36
CA GLN A 241 -13.24 16.30 -17.26
C GLN A 241 -13.82 16.32 -15.82
N LEU A 242 -12.93 16.41 -14.82
CA LEU A 242 -13.33 16.38 -13.41
C LEU A 242 -14.16 17.60 -13.05
N LYS A 243 -15.31 17.37 -12.41
CA LYS A 243 -16.18 18.45 -11.94
C LYS A 243 -15.49 19.25 -10.84
N GLU A 244 -15.34 20.55 -11.06
CA GLU A 244 -14.79 21.48 -10.07
C GLU A 244 -15.62 21.51 -8.78
N SER A 245 -14.93 21.73 -7.67
CA SER A 245 -15.57 21.89 -6.36
C SER A 245 -16.07 23.34 -6.20
N PRO A 246 -17.28 23.59 -5.67
CA PRO A 246 -17.81 24.96 -5.52
C PRO A 246 -17.01 25.89 -4.59
N ILE A 247 -16.05 25.33 -3.85
CA ILE A 247 -15.14 26.03 -2.93
C ILE A 247 -13.70 26.09 -3.47
N GLN A 248 -13.43 25.50 -4.62
CA GLN A 248 -12.19 25.71 -5.34
C GLN A 248 -12.17 27.16 -5.81
N PHE A 249 -11.14 27.90 -5.44
CA PHE A 249 -11.02 29.28 -5.90
C PHE A 249 -10.80 29.28 -7.42
N ALA A 250 -11.63 30.04 -8.13
CA ALA A 250 -11.38 30.37 -9.52
C ALA A 250 -10.18 31.32 -9.58
N TRP A 251 -8.98 30.75 -9.56
CA TRP A 251 -7.77 31.45 -9.98
C TRP A 251 -7.95 31.76 -11.47
N GLU A 252 -7.93 33.04 -11.82
CA GLU A 252 -8.19 33.47 -13.20
C GLU A 252 -7.02 33.10 -14.13
N THR A 253 -7.07 31.90 -14.70
CA THR A 253 -6.50 31.66 -16.04
C THR A 253 -7.60 31.39 -17.04
N ALA A 254 -8.17 32.49 -17.54
CA ALA A 254 -8.63 32.49 -18.91
C ALA A 254 -7.42 32.27 -19.84
N SER A 255 -7.27 31.07 -20.43
CA SER A 255 -6.92 30.93 -21.85
C SER A 255 -6.94 29.48 -22.32
N MET A 256 -7.54 29.26 -23.50
CA MET A 256 -7.32 28.13 -24.42
C MET A 256 -7.52 26.70 -23.85
N VAL A 257 -8.71 26.13 -24.12
CA VAL A 257 -8.83 24.68 -24.28
C VAL A 257 -8.11 24.29 -25.58
N SER A 258 -6.82 24.02 -25.47
CA SER A 258 -6.05 23.29 -26.49
C SER A 258 -6.21 21.79 -26.25
N ASP A 259 -6.02 20.97 -27.29
CA ASP A 259 -5.98 19.52 -27.17
C ASP A 259 -4.63 19.08 -26.56
N CYS A 260 -4.49 19.27 -25.25
CA CYS A 260 -3.26 18.99 -24.51
C CYS A 260 -2.95 17.49 -24.35
N SER A 261 -3.74 16.59 -24.95
CA SER A 261 -3.55 15.14 -24.85
C SER A 261 -2.15 14.69 -25.29
N GLY A 262 -1.62 15.27 -26.37
CA GLY A 262 -0.25 15.04 -26.85
C GLY A 262 0.85 15.64 -25.96
N GLU A 263 0.58 16.75 -25.27
CA GLU A 263 1.53 17.34 -24.31
C GLU A 263 1.58 16.56 -23.00
N LEU A 264 0.44 16.13 -22.47
CA LEU A 264 0.39 15.23 -21.31
C LEU A 264 1.14 13.92 -21.60
N SER A 265 0.89 13.32 -22.76
CA SER A 265 1.61 12.11 -23.20
C SER A 265 3.12 12.33 -23.28
N THR A 266 3.59 13.50 -23.72
CA THR A 266 5.04 13.79 -23.78
C THR A 266 5.66 14.15 -22.42
N ARG A 267 4.95 14.86 -21.53
CA ARG A 267 5.39 15.14 -20.15
C ARG A 267 5.51 13.86 -19.30
N PHE A 268 4.70 12.85 -19.58
CA PHE A 268 4.68 11.55 -18.91
C PHE A 268 5.15 10.39 -19.84
N ALA A 269 5.94 10.68 -20.88
CA ALA A 269 6.28 9.75 -21.99
C ALA A 269 7.03 8.47 -21.60
N SER A 270 7.56 8.42 -20.39
CA SER A 270 7.90 7.17 -19.72
C SER A 270 6.86 6.94 -18.64
N HIS A 271 5.96 5.98 -18.83
CA HIS A 271 5.01 5.59 -17.79
C HIS A 271 5.76 5.42 -16.46
N GLY A 272 5.27 6.15 -15.45
CA GLY A 272 5.95 6.29 -14.15
C GLY A 272 6.30 4.91 -13.57
N PRO A 273 7.45 4.78 -12.89
CA PRO A 273 7.99 3.47 -12.56
C PRO A 273 7.06 2.74 -11.59
N LEU A 274 6.38 1.72 -12.09
CA LEU A 274 5.52 0.83 -11.30
C LEU A 274 6.37 -0.16 -10.51
N THR A 275 5.84 -0.73 -9.44
CA THR A 275 6.53 -1.77 -8.67
C THR A 275 6.11 -3.17 -9.11
N CYS A 276 7.11 -4.04 -9.27
CA CYS A 276 6.91 -5.46 -9.55
C CYS A 276 6.20 -6.17 -8.37
N GLU A 277 5.13 -6.90 -8.65
CA GLU A 277 4.33 -7.64 -7.67
C GLU A 277 5.13 -8.58 -6.74
N TYR A 278 6.26 -9.11 -7.22
CA TYR A 278 7.09 -10.06 -6.46
C TYR A 278 8.30 -9.43 -5.78
N CYS A 279 9.11 -8.64 -6.48
CA CYS A 279 10.34 -8.07 -5.91
C CYS A 279 10.21 -6.63 -5.42
N ASN A 280 9.11 -5.94 -5.75
CA ASN A 280 8.84 -4.53 -5.44
C ASN A 280 9.87 -3.54 -6.02
N GLY A 281 10.81 -4.03 -6.83
CA GLY A 281 11.68 -3.20 -7.65
C GLY A 281 10.88 -2.51 -8.75
N PHE A 282 11.34 -1.31 -9.12
CA PHE A 282 10.73 -0.51 -10.18
C PHE A 282 10.78 -1.20 -11.54
N VAL A 283 9.72 -0.97 -12.32
CA VAL A 283 9.47 -1.50 -13.66
C VAL A 283 9.01 -0.35 -14.53
N THR A 284 9.82 0.00 -15.52
CA THR A 284 9.36 0.79 -16.66
C THR A 284 8.57 -0.15 -17.57
N VAL A 285 7.29 0.12 -17.75
CA VAL A 285 6.41 -0.65 -18.64
C VAL A 285 6.26 0.12 -19.95
N ARG A 286 6.27 -0.59 -21.09
CA ARG A 286 5.98 0.03 -22.39
C ARG A 286 4.48 0.19 -22.58
N ASP A 287 4.07 1.19 -23.35
CA ASP A 287 2.68 1.62 -23.49
C ASP A 287 1.69 0.47 -23.77
N GLN A 288 1.98 -0.37 -24.77
CA GLN A 288 1.11 -1.50 -25.10
C GLN A 288 1.06 -2.55 -23.98
N GLU A 289 2.22 -2.95 -23.44
CA GLU A 289 2.29 -3.93 -22.35
C GLU A 289 1.55 -3.42 -21.09
N TYR A 290 1.56 -2.10 -20.86
CA TYR A 290 0.84 -1.48 -19.76
C TYR A 290 -0.67 -1.45 -20.01
N ILE A 291 -1.11 -1.08 -21.22
CA ILE A 291 -2.53 -1.10 -21.62
C ILE A 291 -3.13 -2.49 -21.42
N ASP A 292 -2.43 -3.53 -21.91
CA ASP A 292 -2.88 -4.92 -21.79
C ASP A 292 -3.04 -5.33 -20.30
N LEU A 293 -2.07 -4.96 -19.45
CA LEU A 293 -2.14 -5.21 -18.00
C LEU A 293 -3.33 -4.52 -17.32
N ILE A 294 -3.68 -3.29 -17.72
CA ILE A 294 -4.87 -2.59 -17.18
C ILE A 294 -6.15 -3.32 -17.59
N GLU A 295 -6.30 -3.61 -18.89
CA GLU A 295 -7.54 -4.13 -19.46
C GLU A 295 -7.85 -5.55 -18.95
N GLU A 296 -6.82 -6.35 -18.69
CA GLU A 296 -6.94 -7.68 -18.07
C GLU A 296 -6.86 -7.67 -16.53
N TYR A 297 -6.71 -6.50 -15.89
CA TYR A 297 -6.50 -6.34 -14.44
C TYR A 297 -5.33 -7.17 -13.88
N GLN A 298 -4.30 -7.39 -14.69
CA GLN A 298 -3.08 -8.08 -14.30
C GLN A 298 -2.15 -7.15 -13.50
N ALA A 299 -1.37 -7.70 -12.58
CA ALA A 299 -0.36 -6.92 -11.86
C ALA A 299 0.96 -6.87 -12.62
N VAL A 300 1.74 -5.81 -12.38
CA VAL A 300 3.03 -5.62 -13.05
C VAL A 300 4.06 -6.62 -12.53
N VAL A 301 4.67 -7.40 -13.41
CA VAL A 301 5.77 -8.33 -13.06
C VAL A 301 6.99 -8.05 -13.92
N CYS A 302 8.13 -7.78 -13.28
CA CYS A 302 9.38 -7.50 -13.99
C CYS A 302 9.95 -8.74 -14.69
N PRO A 303 10.76 -8.60 -15.77
CA PRO A 303 11.29 -9.72 -16.54
C PRO A 303 12.05 -10.77 -15.70
N SER A 304 12.86 -10.34 -14.72
CA SER A 304 13.57 -11.25 -13.82
C SER A 304 12.64 -12.07 -12.93
N CYS A 305 11.53 -11.48 -12.47
CA CYS A 305 10.54 -12.22 -11.69
C CYS A 305 9.69 -13.13 -12.59
N LYS A 306 9.33 -12.71 -13.80
CA LYS A 306 8.69 -13.60 -14.80
C LYS A 306 9.56 -14.84 -15.08
N ALA A 307 10.88 -14.66 -15.26
CA ALA A 307 11.82 -15.78 -15.41
C ALA A 307 11.82 -16.71 -14.19
N LYS A 308 12.00 -16.17 -12.97
CA LYS A 308 11.97 -16.96 -11.72
C LYS A 308 10.65 -17.70 -11.50
N VAL A 309 9.51 -17.11 -11.88
CA VAL A 309 8.21 -17.79 -11.86
C VAL A 309 8.23 -19.00 -12.80
N LYS A 310 8.64 -18.81 -14.06
CA LYS A 310 8.70 -19.89 -15.07
C LYS A 310 9.72 -20.99 -14.74
N GLU A 311 10.90 -20.64 -14.23
CA GLU A 311 11.96 -21.58 -13.81
C GLU A 311 11.57 -22.42 -12.57
N SER A 312 10.73 -21.88 -11.69
CA SER A 312 10.34 -22.54 -10.44
C SER A 312 9.00 -23.27 -10.51
N ILE A 313 8.48 -23.53 -11.72
CA ILE A 313 7.26 -24.30 -11.91
C ILE A 313 7.51 -25.76 -11.51
N ALA A 314 6.80 -26.21 -10.48
CA ALA A 314 6.72 -27.60 -10.08
C ALA A 314 5.32 -28.17 -10.35
N THR A 315 5.22 -29.48 -10.53
CA THR A 315 3.95 -30.21 -10.62
C THR A 315 3.70 -30.96 -9.32
N THR A 316 2.51 -30.83 -8.76
CA THR A 316 2.05 -31.67 -7.63
C THR A 316 0.64 -32.20 -7.90
N ARG A 317 0.10 -33.00 -6.97
CA ARG A 317 -1.22 -33.63 -7.09
C ARG A 317 -2.21 -33.04 -6.10
N CYS A 318 -3.43 -32.89 -6.58
CA CYS A 318 -4.54 -32.28 -5.87
C CYS A 318 -4.98 -33.21 -4.72
N MET A 319 -4.80 -32.86 -3.44
CA MET A 319 -5.01 -33.85 -2.35
C MET A 319 -6.46 -34.35 -2.20
N THR A 320 -7.43 -33.63 -2.77
CA THR A 320 -8.88 -33.95 -2.66
C THR A 320 -9.48 -34.49 -3.97
N CYS A 321 -8.94 -34.19 -5.17
CA CYS A 321 -9.39 -34.82 -6.43
C CYS A 321 -8.31 -35.51 -7.27
N ASN A 322 -7.07 -35.57 -6.75
CA ASN A 322 -5.89 -36.27 -7.30
C ASN A 322 -5.44 -35.84 -8.72
N GLN A 323 -6.01 -34.78 -9.28
CA GLN A 323 -5.55 -34.20 -10.55
C GLN A 323 -4.18 -33.55 -10.41
N PRO A 324 -3.29 -33.64 -11.42
CA PRO A 324 -2.04 -32.92 -11.42
C PRO A 324 -2.27 -31.41 -11.64
N PHE A 325 -1.52 -30.56 -10.95
CA PHE A 325 -1.50 -29.13 -11.21
C PHE A 325 -0.08 -28.55 -11.12
N LYS A 326 0.18 -27.49 -11.89
CA LYS A 326 1.43 -26.72 -11.90
C LYS A 326 1.32 -25.55 -10.93
N TYR A 327 2.41 -25.22 -10.25
CA TYR A 327 2.53 -24.05 -9.37
C TYR A 327 3.97 -23.55 -9.34
N SER A 328 4.19 -22.26 -9.06
CA SER A 328 5.54 -21.69 -8.92
C SER A 328 5.99 -21.69 -7.45
N MET A 329 7.10 -22.36 -7.15
CA MET A 329 7.73 -22.29 -5.82
C MET A 329 8.15 -20.86 -5.46
N TYR A 330 8.59 -20.06 -6.43
CA TYR A 330 8.93 -18.65 -6.22
C TYR A 330 7.71 -17.82 -5.83
N THR A 331 6.59 -17.95 -6.55
CA THR A 331 5.32 -17.28 -6.20
C THR A 331 4.85 -17.63 -4.80
N ILE A 332 4.90 -18.92 -4.42
CA ILE A 332 4.50 -19.38 -3.08
C ILE A 332 5.40 -18.78 -2.00
N SER A 333 6.72 -18.78 -2.20
CA SER A 333 7.67 -18.19 -1.25
C SER A 333 7.42 -16.69 -1.06
N VAL A 334 7.31 -15.93 -2.15
CA VAL A 334 7.21 -14.47 -2.11
C VAL A 334 5.87 -13.96 -1.61
N LYS A 335 4.76 -14.64 -1.96
CA LYS A 335 3.42 -14.29 -1.46
C LYS A 335 3.12 -14.91 -0.08
N GLY A 336 4.09 -15.58 0.54
CA GLY A 336 3.94 -16.19 1.87
C GLY A 336 2.78 -17.21 1.95
N SER A 337 2.47 -17.85 0.83
CA SER A 337 1.39 -18.83 0.71
C SER A 337 1.86 -20.23 1.11
N SER A 338 0.93 -21.11 1.43
CA SER A 338 1.18 -22.55 1.57
C SER A 338 0.56 -23.31 0.40
N VAL A 339 1.21 -24.35 -0.13
CA VAL A 339 0.58 -25.29 -1.08
C VAL A 339 -0.64 -25.94 -0.38
N PRO A 340 -1.90 -25.73 -0.82
CA PRO A 340 -3.05 -26.28 -0.11
C PRO A 340 -3.33 -27.75 -0.46
N PRO A 341 -3.99 -28.51 0.44
CA PRO A 341 -4.65 -29.78 0.11
C PRO A 341 -5.89 -29.54 -0.78
N VAL A 342 -5.66 -29.29 -2.06
CA VAL A 342 -6.69 -28.76 -2.98
C VAL A 342 -7.72 -29.80 -3.46
N CYS A 343 -8.97 -29.36 -3.64
CA CYS A 343 -9.72 -29.37 -4.92
C CYS A 343 -10.75 -28.21 -4.86
N ARG A 344 -11.54 -27.83 -5.87
CA ARG A 344 -12.31 -28.62 -6.84
C ARG A 344 -12.33 -28.19 -8.33
N SER A 345 -12.24 -26.94 -8.79
CA SER A 345 -11.83 -25.67 -8.15
C SER A 345 -10.43 -25.74 -7.54
N CYS A 346 -9.52 -26.40 -8.25
CA CYS A 346 -8.21 -26.84 -7.76
C CYS A 346 -7.02 -26.00 -8.27
N GLU A 347 -7.16 -24.86 -8.95
CA GLU A 347 -7.84 -23.65 -8.47
C GLU A 347 -8.59 -22.92 -9.61
N GLN A 348 -8.86 -23.61 -10.74
CA GLN A 348 -9.39 -23.06 -12.00
C GLN A 348 -8.56 -21.82 -12.47
N GLY A 349 -7.29 -21.95 -12.83
CA GLY A 349 -6.78 -22.94 -13.79
C GLY A 349 -7.08 -22.44 -15.21
N GLU A 350 -6.15 -21.86 -15.94
CA GLU A 350 -4.69 -22.02 -15.81
C GLU A 350 -3.97 -21.09 -14.81
N VAL A 351 -2.79 -21.56 -14.39
CA VAL A 351 -1.71 -20.85 -13.68
C VAL A 351 -1.99 -20.29 -12.28
N TRP A 352 -0.92 -20.28 -11.48
CA TRP A 352 -0.67 -19.33 -10.38
C TRP A 352 -0.28 -17.94 -10.96
N ARG A 353 -1.10 -17.52 -11.94
CA ARG A 353 -1.27 -16.26 -12.71
C ARG A 353 -0.25 -15.64 -13.68
N TYR A 354 0.95 -16.19 -13.96
CA TYR A 354 1.79 -15.67 -15.09
C TYR A 354 2.59 -16.75 -15.86
N VAL A 355 1.90 -17.56 -16.68
CA VAL A 355 2.48 -18.56 -17.62
C VAL A 355 1.44 -18.81 -18.73
N ASP A 356 1.52 -18.23 -19.92
CA ASP A 356 2.68 -17.64 -20.60
C ASP A 356 2.60 -16.13 -20.86
#